data_AF-A0AAV1U3Z4-F1
#
_entry.id   AF-A0AAV1U3Z4-F1
#
_cell.length_a   1.000
_cell.length_b   1.000
_cell.length_c   1.000
_cell.angle_alpha   90.00
_cell.angle_beta   90.00
_cell.angle_gamma   90.00
#
_symmetry.space_group_name_H-M   'P 1'
#
loop_
_entity.id
_entity.type
_entity.pdbx_description
1 polymer ?
#
loop_
_entity_poly.entity_id
_entity_poly.type
_entity_poly.pdbx_seq_one_letter_code
_entity_poly.pdbx_strand_id
1 'polypeptide(L)'
;MTIPGTNECEGNPFTRFAFASGREDGGSTKDVKREAEGVHQSRDAVECTDTDLEKYVASPSVSDLLTDVKPEMITTRTCRAAVQSSKQKSGVVKPNLRLELLLELYAARKEIVDAPIDKFGTHMCIASGVSSAKVERFQLLVAALLSSQTQDSITYAAMQRLHQVGGSDQGLTIEALQATSEEKLSAVLKPVGFYRRKAHHLKLVADTLHTQYHGDVPRALDQLLQLPGIGAKIGRLVMLVAWGQVNGIVVDTHVHRLAQRLGWASTSTPEDTRRALEEWIPREHWGSLSVAVVGFGQTVCTATHPSCSTCPLAVKCPSAFKMNSTGTTSSMYQQTSKKRRTHVSQKDTRDPSHREKKK
;
A
#
# COMPACT_ATOMS: atom_id res chain seq x y z
N MET A 1 -9.45 55.27 -14.25
CA MET A 1 -9.87 54.21 -15.21
C MET A 1 -8.70 53.94 -16.15
N THR A 2 -8.63 52.73 -16.73
CA THR A 2 -7.82 52.33 -17.91
C THR A 2 -6.29 52.59 -17.93
N ILE A 3 -5.55 51.47 -17.97
CA ILE A 3 -4.21 51.23 -18.57
C ILE A 3 -4.38 50.94 -20.10
N PRO A 4 -3.36 50.60 -20.94
CA PRO A 4 -1.91 50.35 -20.72
C PRO A 4 -0.95 51.09 -21.69
N GLY A 5 0.38 50.85 -21.62
CA GLY A 5 1.35 51.28 -22.65
C GLY A 5 2.82 50.92 -22.37
N THR A 6 3.33 49.90 -23.06
CA THR A 6 4.70 49.32 -23.10
C THR A 6 5.91 50.25 -23.16
N ASN A 7 7.02 49.86 -22.50
CA ASN A 7 8.47 50.08 -22.80
C ASN A 7 9.31 49.52 -21.60
N GLU A 8 10.53 48.94 -21.63
CA GLU A 8 11.54 48.48 -22.62
C GLU A 8 12.28 47.21 -22.02
N CYS A 9 13.47 46.69 -22.38
CA CYS A 9 14.50 46.90 -23.43
C CYS A 9 15.40 45.62 -23.60
N GLU A 10 16.43 45.70 -24.46
CA GLU A 10 17.68 44.87 -24.52
C GLU A 10 17.60 43.34 -24.79
N GLY A 11 18.60 42.69 -25.42
CA GLY A 11 19.87 43.22 -25.97
C GLY A 11 20.92 42.14 -26.36
N ASN A 12 20.59 41.19 -27.24
CA ASN A 12 21.50 40.11 -27.69
C ASN A 12 22.68 40.63 -28.55
N PRO A 13 23.94 40.24 -28.25
CA PRO A 13 24.65 39.36 -29.20
C PRO A 13 25.68 38.38 -28.59
N PHE A 14 25.80 37.17 -29.14
CA PHE A 14 26.99 36.80 -29.95
C PHE A 14 26.76 35.59 -30.87
N THR A 15 27.40 35.61 -32.03
CA THR A 15 27.28 34.63 -33.14
C THR A 15 28.28 33.47 -33.01
N ARG A 16 27.93 32.21 -33.32
CA ARG A 16 27.62 31.59 -34.64
C ARG A 16 28.81 31.62 -35.62
N PHE A 17 29.40 30.44 -35.87
CA PHE A 17 30.27 30.14 -37.02
C PHE A 17 29.96 28.72 -37.56
N ALA A 18 30.42 28.40 -38.77
CA ALA A 18 30.09 27.16 -39.50
C ALA A 18 31.26 26.71 -40.44
N PHE A 19 30.99 25.74 -41.33
CA PHE A 19 31.92 24.89 -42.12
C PHE A 19 32.58 23.77 -41.28
N ALA A 20 32.50 22.46 -41.59
CA ALA A 20 32.61 21.67 -42.84
C ALA A 20 34.08 21.40 -43.24
N SER A 21 34.53 20.22 -43.74
CA SER A 21 33.82 19.06 -44.34
C SER A 21 34.58 17.72 -44.11
N GLY A 22 34.03 16.56 -44.50
CA GLY A 22 34.80 15.29 -44.63
C GLY A 22 33.96 14.01 -44.82
N ARG A 23 34.34 13.15 -45.77
CA ARG A 23 33.74 11.82 -46.09
C ARG A 23 34.84 10.86 -46.62
N GLU A 24 34.47 9.57 -46.74
CA GLU A 24 35.09 8.39 -47.39
C GLU A 24 35.30 7.25 -46.36
N ASP A 25 34.63 6.09 -46.46
CA ASP A 25 34.75 4.95 -47.42
C ASP A 25 36.01 4.07 -47.16
N GLY A 26 36.00 2.73 -47.20
CA GLY A 26 34.93 1.72 -47.34
C GLY A 26 35.48 0.28 -47.51
N GLY A 27 34.73 -0.77 -47.11
CA GLY A 27 35.08 -2.20 -47.31
C GLY A 27 36.19 -2.79 -46.40
N SER A 28 36.50 -4.10 -46.38
CA SER A 28 35.79 -5.29 -46.91
C SER A 28 36.33 -6.60 -46.28
N THR A 29 35.44 -7.59 -46.07
CA THR A 29 35.66 -9.08 -46.05
C THR A 29 36.94 -9.73 -45.50
N LYS A 30 36.77 -10.75 -44.63
CA LYS A 30 37.46 -12.05 -44.78
C LYS A 30 36.76 -13.21 -44.07
N ASP A 31 36.76 -14.37 -44.71
CA ASP A 31 36.07 -15.60 -44.31
C ASP A 31 36.81 -16.44 -43.27
N VAL A 32 36.06 -17.18 -42.44
CA VAL A 32 36.43 -18.55 -42.01
C VAL A 32 35.18 -19.44 -42.08
N LYS A 33 35.24 -20.54 -42.85
CA LYS A 33 34.25 -21.63 -42.84
C LYS A 33 34.80 -22.84 -42.09
N ARG A 34 33.93 -23.52 -41.32
CA ARG A 34 33.64 -24.98 -41.32
C ARG A 34 32.63 -25.30 -40.20
N GLU A 35 31.46 -25.86 -40.54
CA GLU A 35 31.13 -27.31 -40.52
C GLU A 35 31.14 -27.84 -39.06
N ALA A 36 29.98 -27.96 -38.39
CA ALA A 36 29.02 -29.09 -38.42
C ALA A 36 29.58 -30.35 -37.72
N GLU A 37 28.86 -31.14 -36.89
CA GLU A 37 27.42 -31.48 -36.74
C GLU A 37 27.01 -31.45 -35.23
N GLY A 38 25.78 -31.67 -34.74
CA GLY A 38 24.45 -31.86 -35.36
C GLY A 38 23.57 -32.91 -34.64
N VAL A 39 22.66 -32.51 -33.72
CA VAL A 39 21.61 -33.38 -33.13
C VAL A 39 20.26 -32.63 -33.00
N HIS A 40 19.16 -33.39 -33.14
CA HIS A 40 17.76 -33.03 -33.40
C HIS A 40 17.06 -31.87 -32.65
N GLN A 41 16.04 -31.33 -33.34
CA GLN A 41 15.03 -30.39 -32.87
C GLN A 41 13.73 -31.08 -32.44
N SER A 42 13.08 -30.51 -31.42
CA SER A 42 11.61 -30.34 -31.32
C SER A 42 11.40 -29.12 -30.41
N ARG A 43 10.98 -27.93 -30.86
CA ARG A 43 9.65 -27.58 -31.42
C ARG A 43 8.50 -28.12 -30.55
N ASP A 44 7.58 -27.30 -30.05
CA ASP A 44 7.22 -25.95 -30.52
C ASP A 44 7.64 -24.80 -29.59
N ALA A 45 7.93 -23.64 -30.20
CA ALA A 45 8.05 -22.36 -29.51
C ALA A 45 6.90 -21.46 -29.99
N VAL A 46 6.13 -20.88 -29.07
CA VAL A 46 5.04 -19.94 -29.43
C VAL A 46 5.65 -18.55 -29.61
N GLU A 47 5.83 -18.18 -30.87
CA GLU A 47 6.27 -16.85 -31.30
C GLU A 47 5.16 -15.83 -31.02
N CYS A 48 5.36 -14.97 -30.02
CA CYS A 48 4.36 -13.99 -29.59
C CYS A 48 4.53 -12.68 -30.37
N THR A 49 3.74 -12.47 -31.41
CA THR A 49 3.83 -11.32 -32.32
C THR A 49 3.26 -10.04 -31.72
N ASP A 50 3.99 -8.93 -31.90
CA ASP A 50 3.84 -7.67 -31.18
C ASP A 50 2.69 -6.78 -31.70
N THR A 51 1.43 -7.25 -31.57
CA THR A 51 0.25 -6.60 -32.19
C THR A 51 -0.99 -6.39 -31.31
N ASP A 52 -0.98 -6.79 -30.04
CA ASP A 52 -2.11 -6.55 -29.09
C ASP A 52 -1.84 -5.39 -28.09
N LEU A 53 -0.86 -4.53 -28.38
CA LEU A 53 -0.32 -3.54 -27.42
C LEU A 53 -1.22 -2.29 -27.19
N GLU A 54 -2.26 -2.06 -28.00
CA GLU A 54 -3.03 -0.79 -27.99
C GLU A 54 -4.44 -0.86 -27.37
N LYS A 55 -4.85 -1.96 -26.71
CA LYS A 55 -6.25 -2.13 -26.22
C LYS A 55 -6.47 -2.21 -24.70
N TYR A 56 -5.43 -2.09 -23.89
CA TYR A 56 -5.55 -2.01 -22.42
C TYR A 56 -4.76 -0.83 -21.84
N VAL A 57 -5.24 0.38 -22.15
CA VAL A 57 -4.84 1.63 -21.47
C VAL A 57 -5.73 1.83 -20.25
N ALA A 58 -5.16 2.36 -19.17
CA ALA A 58 -5.76 2.54 -17.84
C ALA A 58 -6.10 1.23 -17.09
N SER A 59 -5.21 0.84 -16.17
CA SER A 59 -5.60 0.06 -14.98
C SER A 59 -6.64 0.87 -14.18
N PRO A 60 -7.75 0.29 -13.70
CA PRO A 60 -8.69 1.02 -12.85
C PRO A 60 -8.00 1.44 -11.54
N SER A 61 -8.26 2.66 -11.10
CA SER A 61 -7.72 3.17 -9.84
C SER A 61 -8.33 2.43 -8.64
N VAL A 62 -7.66 2.47 -7.49
CA VAL A 62 -8.21 1.86 -6.26
C VAL A 62 -9.51 2.55 -5.81
N SER A 63 -9.72 3.82 -6.21
CA SER A 63 -11.01 4.53 -6.11
C SER A 63 -12.11 3.91 -6.98
N ASP A 64 -11.80 3.49 -8.21
CA ASP A 64 -12.80 2.88 -9.11
C ASP A 64 -13.26 1.50 -8.61
N LEU A 65 -12.37 0.78 -7.90
CA LEU A 65 -12.70 -0.47 -7.21
C LEU A 65 -13.65 -0.27 -6.00
N LEU A 66 -13.95 0.96 -5.59
CA LEU A 66 -14.86 1.30 -4.49
C LEU A 66 -16.21 1.89 -4.96
N THR A 67 -16.29 2.37 -6.20
CA THR A 67 -17.48 3.03 -6.74
C THR A 67 -18.46 2.04 -7.39
N ASP A 68 -17.97 1.13 -8.24
CA ASP A 68 -18.81 0.25 -9.06
C ASP A 68 -19.22 -1.05 -8.34
N VAL A 69 -20.25 -0.95 -7.49
CA VAL A 69 -21.03 -2.11 -7.00
C VAL A 69 -22.51 -1.84 -7.30
N LYS A 70 -22.99 -2.35 -8.44
CA LYS A 70 -24.41 -2.25 -8.85
C LYS A 70 -25.22 -3.36 -8.16
N PRO A 71 -26.32 -3.05 -7.45
CA PRO A 71 -27.03 -4.00 -6.60
C PRO A 71 -28.05 -4.86 -7.39
N GLU A 72 -27.66 -5.47 -8.51
CA GLU A 72 -28.56 -6.26 -9.35
C GLU A 72 -27.98 -7.63 -9.75
N MET A 73 -28.89 -8.59 -10.02
CA MET A 73 -28.64 -9.92 -10.57
C MET A 73 -27.96 -10.97 -9.68
N ILE A 74 -28.40 -11.11 -8.42
CA ILE A 74 -28.43 -12.45 -7.79
C ILE A 74 -29.49 -13.30 -8.53
N THR A 75 -29.11 -13.89 -9.66
CA THR A 75 -29.91 -14.91 -10.36
C THR A 75 -29.07 -16.17 -10.55
N THR A 76 -29.35 -17.18 -9.72
CA THR A 76 -28.59 -18.43 -9.72
C THR A 76 -28.94 -19.29 -10.94
N ARG A 77 -28.14 -19.18 -12.01
CA ARG A 77 -28.15 -20.11 -13.16
C ARG A 77 -27.78 -21.52 -12.70
N THR A 78 -28.77 -22.24 -12.17
CA THR A 78 -28.69 -23.67 -11.86
C THR A 78 -28.76 -24.47 -13.15
N CYS A 79 -27.73 -25.26 -13.43
CA CYS A 79 -27.73 -26.20 -14.54
C CYS A 79 -28.80 -27.27 -14.30
N ARG A 80 -29.70 -27.50 -15.27
CA ARG A 80 -30.73 -28.54 -15.19
C ARG A 80 -30.10 -29.93 -15.25
N ALA A 81 -30.34 -30.74 -14.23
CA ALA A 81 -30.21 -32.19 -14.28
C ALA A 81 -31.40 -32.83 -13.53
N ALA A 82 -31.94 -33.91 -14.10
CA ALA A 82 -32.94 -34.86 -13.57
C ALA A 82 -33.98 -34.35 -12.52
N VAL A 83 -35.25 -34.26 -12.93
CA VAL A 83 -36.38 -34.07 -12.01
C VAL A 83 -36.65 -35.36 -11.21
N GLN A 84 -36.69 -35.25 -9.89
CA GLN A 84 -37.49 -36.14 -9.03
C GLN A 84 -38.30 -35.31 -8.03
N SER A 85 -39.56 -35.70 -7.81
CA SER A 85 -40.55 -34.88 -7.11
C SER A 85 -40.44 -35.03 -5.59
N SER A 86 -40.10 -33.95 -4.89
CA SER A 86 -40.34 -33.82 -3.45
C SER A 86 -40.86 -32.42 -3.09
N LYS A 87 -41.74 -32.34 -2.10
CA LYS A 87 -42.53 -31.14 -1.76
C LYS A 87 -41.64 -30.00 -1.25
N GLN A 88 -41.34 -29.01 -2.10
CA GLN A 88 -40.72 -27.77 -1.65
C GLN A 88 -41.69 -26.97 -0.77
N LYS A 89 -41.36 -26.87 0.53
CA LYS A 89 -41.89 -25.80 1.38
C LYS A 89 -41.22 -24.49 0.97
N SER A 90 -41.96 -23.38 0.98
CA SER A 90 -41.39 -22.04 0.79
C SER A 90 -40.41 -21.73 1.93
N GLY A 91 -39.11 -21.91 1.66
CA GLY A 91 -38.04 -21.61 2.58
C GLY A 91 -37.52 -20.20 2.33
N VAL A 92 -37.89 -19.26 3.21
CA VAL A 92 -37.24 -17.94 3.23
C VAL A 92 -35.75 -18.16 3.52
N VAL A 93 -34.90 -17.86 2.55
CA VAL A 93 -33.44 -17.91 2.73
C VAL A 93 -33.08 -16.89 3.79
N LYS A 94 -32.60 -17.36 4.95
CA LYS A 94 -32.14 -16.45 6.02
C LYS A 94 -30.99 -15.59 5.48
N PRO A 95 -31.00 -14.26 5.67
CA PRO A 95 -29.88 -13.41 5.31
C PRO A 95 -28.57 -13.95 5.88
N ASN A 96 -27.52 -14.01 5.06
CA ASN A 96 -26.18 -14.32 5.55
C ASN A 96 -25.66 -13.08 6.29
N LEU A 97 -25.82 -13.06 7.61
CA LEU A 97 -25.44 -11.95 8.50
C LEU A 97 -24.00 -11.48 8.28
N ARG A 98 -23.08 -12.35 7.84
CA ARG A 98 -21.70 -11.96 7.51
C ARG A 98 -21.62 -11.06 6.28
N LEU A 99 -22.37 -11.38 5.23
CA LEU A 99 -22.48 -10.60 4.00
C LEU A 99 -23.28 -9.31 4.23
N GLU A 100 -24.33 -9.38 5.05
CA GLU A 100 -25.10 -8.20 5.48
C GLU A 100 -24.20 -7.20 6.22
N LEU A 101 -23.43 -7.65 7.22
CA LEU A 101 -22.42 -6.83 7.91
C LEU A 101 -21.32 -6.28 6.98
N LEU A 102 -20.98 -7.00 5.91
CA LEU A 102 -20.01 -6.53 4.91
C LEU A 102 -20.59 -5.43 4.02
N LEU A 103 -21.84 -5.58 3.56
CA LEU A 103 -22.53 -4.55 2.78
C LEU A 103 -22.82 -3.30 3.62
N GLU A 104 -23.19 -3.47 4.90
CA GLU A 104 -23.30 -2.35 5.85
C GLU A 104 -21.95 -1.67 6.10
N LEU A 105 -20.83 -2.43 6.17
CA LEU A 105 -19.49 -1.84 6.29
C LEU A 105 -19.12 -1.03 5.05
N TYR A 106 -19.42 -1.53 3.85
CA TYR A 106 -19.21 -0.77 2.61
C TYR A 106 -20.07 0.50 2.55
N ALA A 107 -21.34 0.44 2.98
CA ALA A 107 -22.21 1.62 3.07
C ALA A 107 -21.64 2.64 4.08
N ALA A 108 -21.34 2.21 5.31
CA ALA A 108 -20.73 3.04 6.34
C ALA A 108 -19.38 3.63 5.91
N ARG A 109 -18.64 2.93 5.05
CA ARG A 109 -17.34 3.40 4.53
C ARG A 109 -17.47 4.54 3.52
N LYS A 110 -18.56 4.61 2.76
CA LYS A 110 -18.82 5.71 1.81
C LYS A 110 -19.01 7.06 2.53
N GLU A 111 -19.59 7.02 3.73
CA GLU A 111 -19.73 8.20 4.61
C GLU A 111 -18.40 8.60 5.31
N ILE A 112 -17.39 7.74 5.31
CA ILE A 112 -16.07 8.01 5.90
C ILE A 112 -15.14 8.51 4.79
N VAL A 113 -15.19 9.83 4.56
CA VAL A 113 -14.47 10.52 3.47
C VAL A 113 -12.98 10.75 3.75
N ASP A 114 -12.52 10.51 4.99
CA ASP A 114 -11.15 10.82 5.43
C ASP A 114 -10.56 9.70 6.31
N ALA A 115 -10.33 8.51 5.74
CA ALA A 115 -9.50 7.50 6.38
C ALA A 115 -8.02 7.66 5.97
N PRO A 116 -7.04 7.42 6.86
CA PRO A 116 -5.61 7.52 6.54
C PRO A 116 -5.18 6.75 5.28
N ILE A 117 -5.77 5.59 5.01
CA ILE A 117 -5.51 4.79 3.80
C ILE A 117 -5.89 5.51 2.49
N ASP A 118 -6.87 6.43 2.50
CA ASP A 118 -7.32 7.16 1.31
C ASP A 118 -6.35 8.28 0.92
N LYS A 119 -5.61 8.82 1.90
CA LYS A 119 -4.61 9.88 1.69
C LYS A 119 -3.18 9.36 1.57
N PHE A 120 -2.87 8.25 2.23
CA PHE A 120 -1.51 7.77 2.44
C PHE A 120 -1.31 6.28 2.14
N GLY A 121 -2.34 5.58 1.66
CA GLY A 121 -2.25 4.17 1.28
C GLY A 121 -1.27 3.93 0.13
N THR A 122 -0.87 2.67 -0.07
CA THR A 122 0.13 2.28 -1.08
C THR A 122 -0.19 2.80 -2.49
N HIS A 123 -1.47 2.92 -2.87
CA HIS A 123 -1.90 3.43 -4.17
C HIS A 123 -1.67 4.94 -4.35
N MET A 124 -1.50 5.71 -3.27
CA MET A 124 -1.16 7.14 -3.29
C MET A 124 0.36 7.39 -3.35
N CYS A 125 1.18 6.34 -3.31
CA CYS A 125 2.64 6.45 -3.20
C CYS A 125 3.39 6.54 -4.54
N ILE A 126 2.72 6.93 -5.63
CA ILE A 126 3.30 7.16 -6.95
C ILE A 126 3.78 8.62 -7.05
N ALA A 127 4.86 8.88 -7.78
CA ALA A 127 5.35 10.24 -8.03
C ALA A 127 4.56 10.97 -9.12
N SER A 128 4.17 12.22 -8.87
CA SER A 128 3.60 13.11 -9.88
C SER A 128 4.55 13.25 -11.07
N GLY A 129 4.09 12.92 -12.28
CA GLY A 129 4.90 12.99 -13.51
C GLY A 129 5.35 11.64 -14.07
N VAL A 130 5.21 10.54 -13.31
CA VAL A 130 5.47 9.18 -13.81
C VAL A 130 4.72 8.92 -15.11
N SER A 131 5.46 8.51 -16.14
CA SER A 131 4.94 8.13 -17.47
C SER A 131 5.27 6.67 -17.82
N SER A 132 6.32 6.10 -17.22
CA SER A 132 6.66 4.69 -17.37
C SER A 132 5.90 3.82 -16.37
N ALA A 133 5.02 2.95 -16.88
CA ALA A 133 4.29 1.99 -16.06
C ALA A 133 5.23 1.00 -15.30
N LYS A 134 6.47 0.78 -15.77
CA LYS A 134 7.48 0.03 -15.00
C LYS A 134 7.88 0.77 -13.72
N VAL A 135 8.10 2.08 -13.83
CA VAL A 135 8.47 2.95 -12.71
C VAL A 135 7.30 3.08 -11.72
N GLU A 136 6.06 3.20 -12.22
CA GLU A 136 4.85 3.17 -11.41
C GLU A 136 4.75 1.89 -10.55
N ARG A 137 4.84 0.72 -11.21
CA ARG A 137 4.81 -0.59 -10.53
C ARG A 137 5.95 -0.73 -9.52
N PHE A 138 7.14 -0.22 -9.85
CA PHE A 138 8.28 -0.21 -8.94
C PHE A 138 8.02 0.66 -7.70
N GLN A 139 7.48 1.86 -7.86
CA GLN A 139 7.12 2.72 -6.71
C GLN A 139 6.06 2.07 -5.82
N LEU A 140 5.04 1.44 -6.42
CA LEU A 140 4.03 0.64 -5.69
C LEU A 140 4.66 -0.56 -4.94
N LEU A 141 5.62 -1.27 -5.55
CA LEU A 141 6.38 -2.36 -4.93
C LEU A 141 7.18 -1.88 -3.71
N VAL A 142 7.92 -0.78 -3.86
CA VAL A 142 8.71 -0.17 -2.78
C VAL A 142 7.77 0.27 -1.64
N ALA A 143 6.67 0.97 -1.96
CA ALA A 143 5.68 1.39 -0.97
C ALA A 143 5.02 0.20 -0.25
N ALA A 144 4.70 -0.88 -0.96
CA ALA A 144 4.13 -2.10 -0.37
C ALA A 144 5.12 -2.77 0.60
N LEU A 145 6.40 -2.86 0.25
CA LEU A 145 7.46 -3.38 1.13
C LEU A 145 7.65 -2.49 2.36
N LEU A 146 7.68 -1.17 2.18
CA LEU A 146 7.82 -0.20 3.27
C LEU A 146 6.62 -0.21 4.24
N SER A 147 5.39 -0.49 3.77
CA SER A 147 4.17 -0.57 4.60
C SER A 147 4.21 -1.63 5.72
N SER A 148 5.10 -2.62 5.61
CA SER A 148 5.17 -3.74 6.56
C SER A 148 5.52 -3.24 7.98
N GLN A 149 4.59 -3.35 8.94
CA GLN A 149 4.75 -2.83 10.30
C GLN A 149 5.14 -1.33 10.32
N THR A 150 4.48 -0.50 9.50
CA THR A 150 4.66 0.95 9.47
C THR A 150 3.32 1.60 9.12
N GLN A 151 3.02 2.79 9.67
CA GLN A 151 1.78 3.50 9.39
C GLN A 151 1.78 4.08 7.97
N ASP A 152 0.62 4.10 7.32
CA ASP A 152 0.42 4.61 5.96
C ASP A 152 1.05 6.01 5.76
N SER A 153 0.78 6.96 6.66
CA SER A 153 1.35 8.32 6.64
C SER A 153 2.88 8.35 6.72
N ILE A 154 3.49 7.46 7.49
CA ILE A 154 4.96 7.32 7.60
C ILE A 154 5.54 6.70 6.33
N THR A 155 4.84 5.71 5.75
CA THR A 155 5.20 5.07 4.48
C THR A 155 5.12 6.05 3.31
N TYR A 156 4.02 6.78 3.17
CA TYR A 156 3.84 7.84 2.19
C TYR A 156 4.92 8.92 2.32
N ALA A 157 5.15 9.44 3.52
CA ALA A 157 6.21 10.43 3.75
C ALA A 157 7.61 9.89 3.41
N ALA A 158 7.86 8.59 3.59
CA ALA A 158 9.11 7.96 3.16
C ALA A 158 9.22 7.84 1.63
N MET A 159 8.13 7.50 0.94
CA MET A 159 8.07 7.48 -0.52
C MET A 159 8.31 8.87 -1.13
N GLN A 160 7.70 9.93 -0.58
CA GLN A 160 7.97 11.29 -1.05
C GLN A 160 9.45 11.72 -0.91
N ARG A 161 10.16 11.27 0.13
CA ARG A 161 11.61 11.48 0.26
C ARG A 161 12.44 10.56 -0.65
N LEU A 162 11.94 9.39 -1.02
CA LEU A 162 12.59 8.52 -2.01
C LEU A 162 12.41 9.05 -3.44
N HIS A 163 11.28 9.68 -3.77
CA HIS A 163 11.09 10.33 -5.07
C HIS A 163 12.15 11.42 -5.30
N GLN A 164 12.45 12.22 -4.26
CA GLN A 164 13.55 13.20 -4.27
C GLN A 164 14.95 12.59 -4.49
N VAL A 165 15.13 11.27 -4.31
CA VAL A 165 16.40 10.58 -4.60
C VAL A 165 16.54 10.24 -6.10
N GLY A 166 15.44 10.00 -6.81
CA GLY A 166 15.44 9.73 -8.26
C GLY A 166 15.23 10.96 -9.15
N GLY A 167 14.86 12.11 -8.57
CA GLY A 167 14.70 13.38 -9.28
C GLY A 167 13.25 13.80 -9.43
N SER A 168 13.04 14.96 -10.08
CA SER A 168 11.72 15.60 -10.23
C SER A 168 10.80 14.88 -11.20
N ASP A 169 11.33 14.25 -12.24
CA ASP A 169 10.58 14.05 -13.49
C ASP A 169 9.84 12.69 -13.54
N GLN A 170 10.39 11.66 -12.90
CA GLN A 170 9.79 10.31 -12.79
C GLN A 170 9.77 9.79 -11.33
N GLY A 171 10.27 10.56 -10.36
CA GLY A 171 10.44 10.09 -8.98
C GLY A 171 11.47 8.95 -8.87
N LEU A 172 11.18 7.95 -8.02
CA LEU A 172 12.12 6.87 -7.74
C LEU A 172 12.12 5.82 -8.87
N THR A 173 13.28 5.58 -9.48
CA THR A 173 13.53 4.46 -10.42
C THR A 173 14.44 3.38 -9.82
N ILE A 174 14.58 2.25 -10.52
CA ILE A 174 15.48 1.16 -10.11
C ILE A 174 16.93 1.67 -10.09
N GLU A 175 17.36 2.36 -11.13
CA GLU A 175 18.72 2.87 -11.32
C GLU A 175 19.10 3.88 -10.24
N ALA A 176 18.18 4.81 -9.93
CA ALA A 176 18.36 5.79 -8.85
C ALA A 176 18.49 5.12 -7.47
N LEU A 177 17.74 4.04 -7.22
CA LEU A 177 17.85 3.27 -5.99
C LEU A 177 19.16 2.46 -5.96
N GLN A 178 19.57 1.86 -7.08
CA GLN A 178 20.82 1.09 -7.18
C GLN A 178 22.06 1.96 -6.96
N ALA A 179 22.06 3.19 -7.50
CA ALA A 179 23.14 4.17 -7.36
C ALA A 179 23.18 4.87 -5.98
N THR A 180 22.19 4.64 -5.12
CA THR A 180 22.14 5.22 -3.77
C THR A 180 22.66 4.23 -2.73
N SER A 181 23.63 4.66 -1.92
CA SER A 181 24.22 3.81 -0.88
C SER A 181 23.22 3.42 0.22
N GLU A 182 23.43 2.27 0.86
CA GLU A 182 22.51 1.75 1.88
C GLU A 182 22.42 2.68 3.11
N GLU A 183 23.49 3.42 3.43
CA GLU A 183 23.50 4.42 4.50
C GLU A 183 22.60 5.61 4.15
N LYS A 184 22.66 6.09 2.90
CA LYS A 184 21.80 7.18 2.41
C LYS A 184 20.34 6.72 2.33
N LEU A 185 20.06 5.51 1.85
CA LEU A 185 18.71 4.92 1.90
C LEU A 185 18.20 4.77 3.34
N SER A 186 19.04 4.24 4.24
CA SER A 186 18.72 4.12 5.66
C SER A 186 18.45 5.46 6.33
N ALA A 187 19.15 6.54 5.93
CA ALA A 187 18.88 7.89 6.41
C ALA A 187 17.55 8.44 5.87
N VAL A 188 17.24 8.26 4.59
CA VAL A 188 15.96 8.65 3.96
C VAL A 188 14.77 7.93 4.61
N LEU A 189 14.94 6.66 4.98
CA LEU A 189 13.90 5.80 5.55
C LEU A 189 13.72 5.93 7.08
N LYS A 190 14.43 6.81 7.79
CA LYS A 190 14.58 6.72 9.26
C LYS A 190 13.33 6.66 10.18
N PRO A 191 12.12 7.14 9.84
CA PRO A 191 10.93 6.90 10.67
C PRO A 191 10.23 5.56 10.38
N VAL A 192 10.61 4.83 9.33
CA VAL A 192 10.00 3.55 8.94
C VAL A 192 10.43 2.43 9.89
N GLY A 193 9.48 1.58 10.30
CA GLY A 193 9.77 0.40 11.11
C GLY A 193 10.75 -0.53 10.41
N PHE A 194 11.84 -0.91 11.09
CA PHE A 194 12.92 -1.75 10.55
C PHE A 194 13.68 -1.15 9.33
N TYR A 195 13.77 0.18 9.22
CA TYR A 195 14.32 0.90 8.06
C TYR A 195 15.65 0.35 7.49
N ARG A 196 16.63 -0.04 8.33
CA ARG A 196 17.91 -0.59 7.86
C ARG A 196 17.73 -1.88 7.06
N ARG A 197 16.99 -2.86 7.61
CA ARG A 197 16.68 -4.12 6.91
C ARG A 197 15.89 -3.86 5.62
N LYS A 198 15.00 -2.87 5.63
CA LYS A 198 14.27 -2.45 4.43
C LYS A 198 15.18 -1.81 3.39
N ALA A 199 16.16 -0.98 3.76
CA ALA A 199 17.15 -0.42 2.83
C ALA A 199 17.95 -1.53 2.12
N HIS A 200 18.50 -2.47 2.88
CA HIS A 200 19.18 -3.66 2.36
C HIS A 200 18.29 -4.48 1.41
N HIS A 201 17.07 -4.80 1.83
CA HIS A 201 16.11 -5.53 0.99
C HIS A 201 15.78 -4.76 -0.30
N LEU A 202 15.58 -3.44 -0.22
CA LEU A 202 15.27 -2.61 -1.38
C LEU A 202 16.41 -2.58 -2.41
N LYS A 203 17.66 -2.54 -1.96
CA LYS A 203 18.84 -2.70 -2.84
C LYS A 203 18.81 -4.06 -3.54
N LEU A 204 18.69 -5.16 -2.79
CA LEU A 204 18.63 -6.52 -3.36
C LEU A 204 17.43 -6.70 -4.32
N VAL A 205 16.26 -6.12 -4.01
CA VAL A 205 15.10 -6.13 -4.92
C VAL A 205 15.47 -5.43 -6.23
N ALA A 206 15.98 -4.20 -6.19
CA ALA A 206 16.34 -3.47 -7.41
C ALA A 206 17.40 -4.18 -8.25
N ASP A 207 18.45 -4.71 -7.62
CA ASP A 207 19.49 -5.49 -8.29
C ASP A 207 18.90 -6.77 -8.93
N THR A 208 17.90 -7.41 -8.29
CA THR A 208 17.17 -8.57 -8.83
C THR A 208 16.24 -8.19 -9.98
N LEU A 209 15.48 -7.09 -9.88
CA LEU A 209 14.57 -6.63 -10.94
C LEU A 209 15.34 -6.24 -12.21
N HIS A 210 16.46 -5.55 -12.04
CA HIS A 210 17.34 -5.16 -13.14
C HIS A 210 17.91 -6.38 -13.87
N THR A 211 18.40 -7.38 -13.13
CA THR A 211 19.12 -8.54 -13.71
C THR A 211 18.23 -9.69 -14.19
N GLN A 212 17.10 -9.96 -13.52
CA GLN A 212 16.25 -11.14 -13.79
C GLN A 212 14.88 -10.81 -14.40
N TYR A 213 14.40 -9.57 -14.25
CA TYR A 213 13.04 -9.16 -14.65
C TYR A 213 13.03 -7.95 -15.59
N HIS A 214 14.15 -7.68 -16.27
CA HIS A 214 14.31 -6.62 -17.29
C HIS A 214 13.80 -5.23 -16.82
N GLY A 215 14.09 -4.89 -15.57
CA GLY A 215 13.71 -3.61 -14.96
C GLY A 215 12.21 -3.43 -14.70
N ASP A 216 11.42 -4.52 -14.65
CA ASP A 216 9.99 -4.49 -14.30
C ASP A 216 9.71 -5.35 -13.06
N VAL A 217 8.53 -5.15 -12.47
CA VAL A 217 8.03 -5.96 -11.35
C VAL A 217 7.49 -7.31 -11.89
N PRO A 218 7.75 -8.45 -11.23
CA PRO A 218 7.20 -9.73 -11.68
C PRO A 218 5.66 -9.73 -11.75
N ARG A 219 5.10 -10.44 -12.75
CA ARG A 219 3.65 -10.58 -12.97
C ARG A 219 3.09 -11.93 -12.50
N ALA A 220 3.86 -12.70 -11.74
CA ALA A 220 3.42 -13.90 -11.04
C ALA A 220 3.65 -13.75 -9.53
N LEU A 221 2.66 -14.16 -8.73
CA LEU A 221 2.75 -14.08 -7.28
C LEU A 221 3.97 -14.87 -6.76
N ASP A 222 4.22 -16.06 -7.28
CA ASP A 222 5.31 -16.93 -6.81
C ASP A 222 6.70 -16.38 -7.14
N GLN A 223 6.82 -15.51 -8.15
CA GLN A 223 8.04 -14.75 -8.42
C GLN A 223 8.21 -13.59 -7.43
N LEU A 224 7.12 -12.87 -7.11
CA LEU A 224 7.16 -11.82 -6.08
C LEU A 224 7.55 -12.37 -4.70
N LEU A 225 7.13 -13.59 -4.35
CA LEU A 225 7.48 -14.23 -3.07
C LEU A 225 8.94 -14.69 -2.97
N GLN A 226 9.70 -14.68 -4.08
CA GLN A 226 11.15 -14.92 -4.07
C GLN A 226 11.95 -13.64 -3.77
N LEU A 227 11.32 -12.46 -3.87
CA LEU A 227 12.00 -11.18 -3.64
C LEU A 227 12.20 -10.90 -2.14
N PRO A 228 13.39 -10.43 -1.71
CA PRO A 228 13.72 -10.32 -0.30
C PRO A 228 12.82 -9.34 0.45
N GLY A 229 12.14 -9.84 1.48
CA GLY A 229 11.18 -9.08 2.29
C GLY A 229 9.73 -9.13 1.82
N ILE A 230 9.41 -9.81 0.72
CA ILE A 230 8.05 -9.88 0.18
C ILE A 230 7.36 -11.18 0.64
N GLY A 231 6.64 -11.09 1.75
CA GLY A 231 5.74 -12.17 2.21
C GLY A 231 4.37 -12.15 1.51
N ALA A 232 3.56 -13.20 1.75
CA ALA A 232 2.27 -13.43 1.09
C ALA A 232 1.30 -12.22 1.06
N LYS A 233 1.20 -11.43 2.16
CA LYS A 233 0.43 -10.18 2.19
C LYS A 233 0.94 -9.14 1.19
N ILE A 234 2.27 -8.98 1.10
CA ILE A 234 2.91 -7.97 0.26
C ILE A 234 2.82 -8.39 -1.21
N GLY A 235 3.09 -9.66 -1.52
CA GLY A 235 2.92 -10.21 -2.87
C GLY A 235 1.51 -10.00 -3.42
N ARG A 236 0.46 -10.37 -2.66
CA ARG A 236 -0.94 -10.15 -3.09
C ARG A 236 -1.32 -8.66 -3.18
N LEU A 237 -0.81 -7.82 -2.28
CA LEU A 237 -1.02 -6.37 -2.36
C LEU A 237 -0.41 -5.79 -3.65
N VAL A 238 0.82 -6.20 -3.99
CA VAL A 238 1.50 -5.79 -5.23
C VAL A 238 0.73 -6.27 -6.45
N MET A 239 0.34 -7.55 -6.53
CA MET A 239 -0.49 -8.06 -7.64
C MET A 239 -1.78 -7.22 -7.81
N LEU A 240 -2.43 -6.85 -6.71
CA LEU A 240 -3.63 -6.02 -6.73
C LEU A 240 -3.37 -4.61 -7.25
N VAL A 241 -2.41 -3.86 -6.68
CA VAL A 241 -2.22 -2.44 -7.01
C VAL A 241 -1.37 -2.19 -8.25
N ALA A 242 -0.39 -3.06 -8.53
CA ALA A 242 0.55 -2.89 -9.64
C ALA A 242 0.10 -3.57 -10.94
N TRP A 243 -0.82 -4.54 -10.85
CA TRP A 243 -1.29 -5.33 -11.99
C TRP A 243 -2.82 -5.47 -12.10
N GLY A 244 -3.60 -5.00 -11.12
CA GLY A 244 -5.05 -5.21 -11.05
C GLY A 244 -5.46 -6.67 -10.77
N GLN A 245 -4.52 -7.53 -10.38
CA GLN A 245 -4.72 -8.97 -10.33
C GLN A 245 -5.11 -9.45 -8.90
N VAL A 246 -6.34 -9.92 -8.78
CA VAL A 246 -6.95 -10.39 -7.52
C VAL A 246 -6.53 -11.84 -7.22
N ASN A 247 -5.32 -12.00 -6.67
CA ASN A 247 -4.70 -13.27 -6.28
C ASN A 247 -5.04 -13.73 -4.83
N GLY A 248 -6.21 -13.33 -4.32
CA GLY A 248 -6.68 -13.62 -2.96
C GLY A 248 -6.82 -12.36 -2.09
N ILE A 249 -7.50 -12.48 -0.95
CA ILE A 249 -7.77 -11.35 -0.05
C ILE A 249 -6.48 -10.87 0.63
N VAL A 250 -6.24 -9.56 0.60
CA VAL A 250 -5.11 -8.93 1.30
C VAL A 250 -5.47 -8.72 2.78
N VAL A 251 -5.12 -9.70 3.62
CA VAL A 251 -5.33 -9.62 5.08
C VAL A 251 -4.15 -8.93 5.76
N ASP A 252 -4.43 -7.86 6.49
CA ASP A 252 -3.50 -7.15 7.38
C ASP A 252 -3.98 -7.21 8.85
N THR A 253 -3.41 -6.38 9.74
CA THR A 253 -3.83 -6.31 11.15
C THR A 253 -5.19 -5.65 11.36
N HIS A 254 -5.72 -4.89 10.40
CA HIS A 254 -7.08 -4.36 10.41
C HIS A 254 -8.08 -5.43 9.95
N VAL A 255 -7.88 -6.01 8.77
CA VAL A 255 -8.74 -7.08 8.22
C VAL A 255 -8.81 -8.27 9.17
N HIS A 256 -7.66 -8.73 9.72
CA HIS A 256 -7.64 -9.82 10.70
C HIS A 256 -8.45 -9.47 11.96
N ARG A 257 -8.19 -8.30 12.57
CA ARG A 257 -8.89 -7.84 13.79
C ARG A 257 -10.40 -7.71 13.59
N LEU A 258 -10.83 -7.13 12.47
CA LEU A 258 -12.23 -6.90 12.19
C LEU A 258 -12.94 -8.22 11.82
N ALA A 259 -12.28 -9.14 11.12
CA ALA A 259 -12.84 -10.45 10.83
C ALA A 259 -13.14 -11.28 12.10
N GLN A 260 -12.25 -11.23 13.12
CA GLN A 260 -12.55 -11.83 14.42
C GLN A 260 -13.70 -11.07 15.14
N ARG A 261 -13.65 -9.73 15.19
CA ARG A 261 -14.65 -8.91 15.91
C ARG A 261 -16.07 -9.01 15.33
N LEU A 262 -16.21 -9.15 14.02
CA LEU A 262 -17.49 -9.24 13.31
C LEU A 262 -18.03 -10.68 13.19
N GLY A 263 -17.30 -11.69 13.69
CA GLY A 263 -17.70 -13.11 13.58
C GLY A 263 -17.59 -13.69 12.16
N TRP A 264 -16.82 -13.02 11.30
CA TRP A 264 -16.52 -13.46 9.93
C TRP A 264 -15.54 -14.64 9.92
N ALA A 265 -14.58 -14.65 10.84
CA ALA A 265 -13.59 -15.72 11.03
C ALA A 265 -13.38 -16.01 12.52
N SER A 266 -12.84 -17.20 12.83
CA SER A 266 -12.34 -17.56 14.17
C SER A 266 -11.02 -18.31 13.99
N THR A 267 -9.90 -17.58 13.96
CA THR A 267 -8.62 -18.07 13.41
C THR A 267 -7.42 -17.35 14.03
N SER A 268 -6.33 -18.07 14.29
CA SER A 268 -5.13 -17.52 14.95
C SER A 268 -4.16 -16.77 14.03
N THR A 269 -4.17 -16.99 12.71
CA THR A 269 -3.24 -16.33 11.78
C THR A 269 -3.95 -15.52 10.68
N PRO A 270 -3.26 -14.54 10.04
CA PRO A 270 -3.81 -13.79 8.91
C PRO A 270 -4.10 -14.65 7.66
N GLU A 271 -3.30 -15.68 7.38
CA GLU A 271 -3.55 -16.58 6.23
C GLU A 271 -4.71 -17.54 6.48
N ASP A 272 -4.96 -17.92 7.74
CA ASP A 272 -6.17 -18.66 8.11
C ASP A 272 -7.42 -17.76 7.99
N THR A 273 -7.33 -16.50 8.46
CA THR A 273 -8.40 -15.52 8.21
C THR A 273 -8.63 -15.34 6.72
N ARG A 274 -7.59 -15.26 5.89
CA ARG A 274 -7.73 -15.12 4.44
C ARG A 274 -8.56 -16.27 3.86
N ARG A 275 -8.21 -17.52 4.17
CA ARG A 275 -8.98 -18.71 3.74
C ARG A 275 -10.44 -18.64 4.22
N ALA A 276 -10.66 -18.40 5.52
CA ALA A 276 -11.99 -18.31 6.11
C ALA A 276 -12.85 -17.13 5.61
N LEU A 277 -12.25 -16.11 4.98
CA LEU A 277 -12.97 -15.04 4.28
C LEU A 277 -13.26 -15.41 2.82
N GLU A 278 -12.28 -15.97 2.11
CA GLU A 278 -12.43 -16.42 0.70
C GLU A 278 -13.48 -17.54 0.54
N GLU A 279 -13.74 -18.33 1.60
CA GLU A 279 -14.78 -19.36 1.65
C GLU A 279 -16.23 -18.84 1.49
N TRP A 280 -16.51 -17.57 1.79
CA TRP A 280 -17.88 -17.03 1.76
C TRP A 280 -18.03 -15.62 1.17
N ILE A 281 -16.96 -14.83 1.06
CA ILE A 281 -17.01 -13.51 0.40
C ILE A 281 -16.98 -13.72 -1.13
N PRO A 282 -17.96 -13.20 -1.89
CA PRO A 282 -17.94 -13.23 -3.36
C PRO A 282 -16.66 -12.59 -3.94
N ARG A 283 -16.14 -13.16 -5.03
CA ARG A 283 -14.79 -12.86 -5.54
C ARG A 283 -14.62 -11.40 -6.00
N GLU A 284 -15.69 -10.80 -6.49
CA GLU A 284 -15.82 -9.38 -6.84
C GLU A 284 -15.44 -8.43 -5.69
N HIS A 285 -15.66 -8.83 -4.44
CA HIS A 285 -15.33 -8.02 -3.27
C HIS A 285 -13.87 -8.14 -2.81
N TRP A 286 -13.11 -9.16 -3.26
CA TRP A 286 -11.81 -9.50 -2.67
C TRP A 286 -10.75 -8.39 -2.78
N GLY A 287 -10.78 -7.59 -3.84
CA GLY A 287 -9.88 -6.44 -4.01
C GLY A 287 -10.26 -5.24 -3.14
N SER A 288 -11.54 -4.85 -3.15
CA SER A 288 -12.03 -3.64 -2.46
C SER A 288 -12.21 -3.83 -0.95
N LEU A 289 -12.42 -5.07 -0.49
CA LEU A 289 -12.55 -5.44 0.92
C LEU A 289 -11.42 -4.88 1.77
N SER A 290 -10.16 -4.99 1.32
CA SER A 290 -9.03 -4.56 2.14
C SER A 290 -9.05 -3.06 2.41
N VAL A 291 -9.31 -2.21 1.41
CA VAL A 291 -9.31 -0.75 1.57
C VAL A 291 -10.49 -0.28 2.42
N ALA A 292 -11.66 -0.91 2.25
CA ALA A 292 -12.84 -0.59 3.04
C ALA A 292 -12.66 -0.97 4.52
N VAL A 293 -12.23 -2.20 4.79
CA VAL A 293 -12.07 -2.75 6.15
C VAL A 293 -10.87 -2.13 6.87
N VAL A 294 -9.76 -1.83 6.18
CA VAL A 294 -8.64 -1.07 6.76
C VAL A 294 -9.10 0.31 7.20
N GLY A 295 -9.74 1.09 6.30
CA GLY A 295 -10.20 2.44 6.61
C GLY A 295 -11.23 2.49 7.74
N PHE A 296 -12.25 1.62 7.71
CA PHE A 296 -13.21 1.48 8.82
C PHE A 296 -12.52 1.05 10.13
N GLY A 297 -11.48 0.21 10.05
CA GLY A 297 -10.64 -0.16 11.19
C GLY A 297 -9.64 0.92 11.64
N GLN A 298 -9.39 1.96 10.84
CA GLN A 298 -8.57 3.11 11.21
C GLN A 298 -9.39 4.19 11.93
N THR A 299 -10.67 4.36 11.55
CA THR A 299 -11.51 5.47 12.03
C THR A 299 -12.59 5.06 13.05
N VAL A 300 -13.25 3.90 12.89
CA VAL A 300 -14.38 3.46 13.73
C VAL A 300 -14.02 2.26 14.61
N CYS A 301 -13.49 1.20 14.00
CA CYS A 301 -13.11 -0.04 14.71
C CYS A 301 -11.61 -0.10 15.00
N THR A 302 -11.11 0.97 15.63
CA THR A 302 -9.74 1.13 16.14
C THR A 302 -9.30 -0.04 17.01
N ALA A 303 -7.99 -0.26 17.12
CA ALA A 303 -7.45 -1.36 17.93
C ALA A 303 -7.83 -1.19 19.41
N THR A 304 -7.49 -0.05 20.00
CA THR A 304 -7.90 0.40 21.33
C THR A 304 -9.13 1.33 21.23
N HIS A 305 -10.06 1.19 22.18
CA HIS A 305 -11.30 1.99 22.29
C HIS A 305 -12.08 2.18 20.97
N PRO A 306 -12.60 1.09 20.34
CA PRO A 306 -13.46 1.21 19.17
C PRO A 306 -14.76 1.95 19.50
N SER A 307 -15.19 2.83 18.60
CA SER A 307 -16.33 3.76 18.73
C SER A 307 -17.70 3.06 18.65
N CYS A 308 -17.94 2.05 19.49
CA CYS A 308 -19.12 1.17 19.43
C CYS A 308 -20.45 1.92 19.61
N SER A 309 -20.45 3.07 20.30
CA SER A 309 -21.62 3.93 20.50
C SER A 309 -22.09 4.66 19.25
N THR A 310 -21.21 4.89 18.27
CA THR A 310 -21.52 5.55 16.99
C THR A 310 -21.27 4.64 15.77
N CYS A 311 -20.86 3.40 16.01
CA CYS A 311 -20.60 2.41 14.97
C CYS A 311 -21.92 1.89 14.36
N PRO A 312 -22.19 2.06 13.05
CA PRO A 312 -23.45 1.61 12.45
C PRO A 312 -23.65 0.09 12.54
N LEU A 313 -22.55 -0.67 12.55
CA LEU A 313 -22.58 -2.13 12.70
C LEU A 313 -22.90 -2.60 14.12
N ALA A 314 -22.97 -1.71 15.12
CA ALA A 314 -23.02 -2.09 16.54
C ALA A 314 -24.22 -2.97 16.91
N VAL A 315 -25.35 -2.80 16.23
CA VAL A 315 -26.58 -3.59 16.46
C VAL A 315 -26.42 -5.07 16.07
N LYS A 316 -25.60 -5.35 15.05
CA LYS A 316 -25.36 -6.69 14.48
C LYS A 316 -23.99 -7.27 14.84
N CYS A 317 -23.06 -6.45 15.33
CA CYS A 317 -21.69 -6.82 15.65
C CYS A 317 -21.58 -7.65 16.96
N PRO A 318 -21.14 -8.92 16.91
CA PRO A 318 -21.06 -9.77 18.10
C PRO A 318 -20.00 -9.34 19.13
N SER A 319 -19.15 -8.36 18.81
CA SER A 319 -18.13 -7.81 19.72
C SER A 319 -18.41 -6.38 20.20
N ALA A 320 -19.57 -5.79 19.87
CA ALA A 320 -19.90 -4.43 20.30
C ALA A 320 -19.84 -4.29 21.83
N PHE A 321 -19.26 -3.18 22.33
CA PHE A 321 -19.12 -2.81 23.75
C PHE A 321 -18.28 -3.76 24.65
N LYS A 322 -17.94 -4.98 24.21
CA LYS A 322 -17.20 -5.98 24.99
C LYS A 322 -15.72 -5.63 25.30
N MET A 323 -15.20 -4.55 24.72
CA MET A 323 -13.78 -4.15 24.84
C MET A 323 -13.53 -3.11 25.94
N ASN A 324 -14.54 -2.74 26.73
CA ASN A 324 -14.43 -1.69 27.75
C ASN A 324 -14.07 -2.23 29.16
N SER A 325 -13.86 -3.54 29.33
CA SER A 325 -13.73 -4.21 30.63
C SER A 325 -12.31 -4.67 30.96
N THR A 326 -11.32 -3.79 30.79
CA THR A 326 -10.01 -3.90 31.47
C THR A 326 -9.96 -2.83 32.56
N GLY A 327 -10.03 -3.25 33.82
CA GLY A 327 -10.45 -2.37 34.92
C GLY A 327 -9.42 -1.32 35.34
N THR A 328 -9.78 -0.04 35.17
CA THR A 328 -9.29 1.02 36.05
C THR A 328 -10.05 0.95 37.36
N THR A 329 -9.41 0.50 38.44
CA THR A 329 -9.98 0.63 39.79
C THR A 329 -9.97 2.10 40.19
N SER A 330 -11.15 2.74 40.19
CA SER A 330 -11.32 4.14 40.60
C SER A 330 -10.99 4.35 42.09
N SER A 331 -9.73 4.64 42.39
CA SER A 331 -9.32 5.26 43.64
C SER A 331 -9.46 6.78 43.55
N MET A 332 -9.63 7.43 44.70
CA MET A 332 -9.65 8.90 44.87
C MET A 332 -10.75 9.68 44.12
N TYR A 333 -12.01 9.47 44.52
CA TYR A 333 -12.82 10.66 44.86
C TYR A 333 -13.82 10.40 46.01
N GLN A 334 -13.32 10.49 47.25
CA GLN A 334 -14.16 10.77 48.41
C GLN A 334 -13.59 11.99 49.14
N GLN A 335 -14.41 13.02 49.28
CA GLN A 335 -14.08 14.25 49.99
C GLN A 335 -14.35 14.08 51.48
N THR A 336 -13.36 14.29 52.34
CA THR A 336 -13.63 14.66 53.75
C THR A 336 -12.73 15.80 54.19
N SER A 337 -13.35 16.96 54.39
CA SER A 337 -12.74 18.16 54.93
C SER A 337 -12.32 18.01 56.40
N LYS A 338 -11.12 18.48 56.76
CA LYS A 338 -10.83 19.03 58.11
C LYS A 338 -9.51 19.81 58.19
N LYS A 339 -9.64 21.07 58.63
CA LYS A 339 -8.67 21.95 59.31
C LYS A 339 -7.18 21.88 58.91
N ARG A 340 -6.70 22.98 58.28
CA ARG A 340 -5.33 23.46 58.52
C ARG A 340 -5.12 23.66 60.03
N ARG A 341 -3.98 23.21 60.55
CA ARG A 341 -3.34 23.78 61.75
C ARG A 341 -1.92 24.17 61.37
N THR A 342 -1.53 25.39 61.74
CA THR A 342 -0.17 25.91 61.58
C THR A 342 0.78 25.24 62.57
N HIS A 343 2.01 24.96 62.15
CA HIS A 343 3.15 25.04 63.06
C HIS A 343 4.41 25.53 62.33
N VAL A 344 5.26 26.23 63.07
CA VAL A 344 6.49 26.86 62.57
C VAL A 344 7.69 26.01 62.99
N SER A 345 8.64 25.85 62.07
CA SER A 345 10.05 25.56 62.33
C SER A 345 10.82 26.25 61.20
N GLN A 346 11.27 27.48 61.45
CA GLN A 346 12.60 27.86 61.94
C GLN A 346 13.70 27.70 60.88
N LYS A 347 14.55 28.73 60.80
CA LYS A 347 15.65 28.85 59.83
C LYS A 347 16.85 28.03 60.30
N ASP A 348 17.66 27.58 59.35
CA ASP A 348 19.10 27.69 59.51
C ASP A 348 19.72 28.12 58.17
N THR A 349 20.62 29.10 58.19
CA THR A 349 21.17 29.74 56.97
C THR A 349 22.68 29.79 57.04
N ARG A 350 23.36 29.24 56.03
CA ARG A 350 24.81 29.41 55.84
C ARG A 350 25.09 29.93 54.44
N ASP A 351 26.05 30.84 54.37
CA ASP A 351 26.26 31.80 53.28
C ASP A 351 27.35 31.31 52.30
N PRO A 352 27.20 31.46 50.96
CA PRO A 352 28.16 30.92 50.00
C PRO A 352 29.25 31.94 49.61
N SER A 353 30.50 31.67 49.99
CA SER A 353 31.65 32.53 49.71
C SER A 353 32.19 32.39 48.27
N HIS A 354 31.54 33.05 47.31
CA HIS A 354 32.12 33.28 45.98
C HIS A 354 33.30 34.27 46.05
N ARG A 355 34.46 33.93 45.49
CA ARG A 355 35.59 34.86 45.34
C ARG A 355 36.29 34.67 43.99
N GLU A 356 36.19 35.67 43.11
CA GLU A 356 36.98 35.72 41.87
C GLU A 356 37.88 36.97 41.81
N LYS A 357 39.15 36.73 41.44
CA LYS A 357 40.10 37.59 40.70
C LYS A 357 39.94 39.13 40.80
N LYS A 358 40.98 39.81 41.33
CA LYS A 358 41.75 40.81 40.56
C LYS A 358 43.01 41.32 41.29
N LYS A 359 44.09 41.43 40.50
CA LYS A 359 45.46 41.86 40.84
C LYS A 359 46.21 40.93 41.80
#